data_AF-A0A447S3N7-F1
#
_entry.id   AF-A0A447S3N7-F1
#
_cell.length_a   1.000
_cell.length_b   1.000
_cell.length_c   1.000
_cell.angle_alpha   90.00
_cell.angle_beta   90.00
_cell.angle_gamma   90.00
#
_symmetry.space_group_name_H-M   'P 1'
#
loop_
_entity.id
_entity.type
_entity.pdbx_description
1 polymer ?
#
loop_
_entity_poly.entity_id
_entity_poly.type
_entity_poly.pdbx_seq_one_letter_code
_entity_poly.pdbx_strand_id
1 'polypeptide(L)'
;MLRLPANSTPEELKIFLHQPTRYYKTHPAPGASVQFTEREKKVIQLISNGEAVASIGRSLNLHIKTIYQIRLNLIKKLGCSGRTDFLISAAAKRSNPGARFTCNPALKP
;
A
#
# COMPACT_ATOMS: atom_id res chain seq x y z
N MET A 1 20.17 5.85 7.68
CA MET A 1 20.55 4.76 8.58
C MET A 1 19.53 3.64 8.45
N LEU A 2 19.96 2.43 8.09
CA LEU A 2 19.09 1.26 7.97
C LEU A 2 18.99 0.58 9.33
N ARG A 3 17.77 0.30 9.80
CA ARG A 3 17.53 -0.22 11.16
C ARG A 3 16.81 -1.57 11.07
N LEU A 4 17.40 -2.60 11.65
CA LEU A 4 16.83 -3.93 11.81
C LEU A 4 16.00 -3.99 13.11
N PRO A 5 14.80 -4.58 13.09
CA PRO A 5 14.08 -4.97 14.30
C PRO A 5 14.94 -5.89 15.16
N ALA A 6 14.80 -5.80 16.48
CA ALA A 6 15.55 -6.65 17.42
C ALA A 6 15.16 -8.14 17.36
N ASN A 7 14.04 -8.47 16.71
CA ASN A 7 13.45 -9.80 16.62
C ASN A 7 13.54 -10.41 15.20
N SER A 8 14.47 -9.96 14.37
CA SER A 8 14.61 -10.47 13.00
C SER A 8 15.06 -11.93 12.95
N THR A 9 14.44 -12.71 12.09
CA THR A 9 14.79 -14.13 11.89
C THR A 9 16.07 -14.29 11.07
N PRO A 10 16.77 -15.45 11.12
CA PRO A 10 17.98 -15.68 10.35
C PRO A 10 17.81 -15.47 8.83
N GLU A 11 16.60 -15.72 8.30
CA GLU A 11 16.30 -15.51 6.89
C GLU A 11 16.10 -14.04 6.53
N GLU A 12 15.48 -13.27 7.42
CA GLU A 12 15.41 -11.80 7.31
C GLU A 12 16.80 -11.16 7.34
N LEU A 13 17.71 -11.69 8.16
CA LEU A 13 19.11 -11.24 8.22
C LEU A 13 19.86 -11.53 6.91
N LYS A 14 19.69 -12.71 6.31
CA LYS A 14 20.30 -13.02 5.00
C LYS A 14 19.80 -12.08 3.91
N ILE A 15 18.49 -11.79 3.89
CA ILE A 15 17.89 -10.87 2.92
C ILE A 15 18.42 -9.44 3.14
N PHE A 16 18.56 -8.99 4.40
CA PHE A 16 19.17 -7.71 4.73
C PHE A 16 20.62 -7.60 4.23
N LEU A 17 21.44 -8.63 4.44
CA LEU A 17 22.85 -8.62 4.05
C LEU A 17 23.04 -8.59 2.53
N HIS A 18 22.22 -9.35 1.79
CA HIS A 18 22.32 -9.41 0.33
C HIS A 18 21.62 -8.23 -0.36
N GLN A 19 20.55 -7.70 0.24
CA GLN A 19 19.71 -6.66 -0.35
C GLN A 19 19.28 -5.64 0.71
N PRO A 20 20.22 -4.87 1.29
CA PRO A 20 19.93 -3.96 2.41
C PRO A 20 18.93 -2.86 2.03
N THR A 21 18.89 -2.48 0.75
CA THR A 21 17.89 -1.55 0.20
C THR A 21 16.50 -2.16 0.09
N ARG A 22 16.31 -3.48 0.14
CA ARG A 22 14.97 -4.11 0.09
C ARG A 22 14.36 -4.37 1.46
N TYR A 23 15.15 -4.29 2.52
CA TYR A 23 14.71 -4.65 3.86
C TYR A 23 13.68 -3.69 4.49
N TYR A 24 13.50 -2.48 3.94
CA TYR A 24 12.37 -1.63 4.34
C TYR A 24 11.01 -2.20 3.92
N LYS A 25 10.98 -3.31 3.16
CA LYS A 25 9.79 -4.13 3.00
C LYS A 25 9.50 -4.82 4.34
N THR A 26 8.87 -4.07 5.25
CA THR A 26 7.86 -4.67 6.13
C THR A 26 6.84 -5.32 5.21
N HIS A 27 7.09 -6.58 4.88
CA HIS A 27 6.09 -7.47 4.34
C HIS A 27 5.11 -7.68 5.49
N PRO A 28 3.87 -7.15 5.46
CA PRO A 28 2.83 -7.76 6.27
C PRO A 28 2.82 -9.24 5.88
N ALA A 29 2.89 -10.11 6.88
CA ALA A 29 2.92 -11.55 6.69
C ALA A 29 1.86 -11.97 5.64
N PRO A 30 2.20 -12.85 4.68
CA PRO A 30 1.23 -13.31 3.69
C PRO A 30 0.07 -13.99 4.43
N GLY A 31 -1.07 -13.29 4.51
CA GLY A 31 -2.25 -13.72 5.27
C GLY A 31 -2.79 -12.70 6.28
N ALA A 32 -2.01 -11.68 6.66
CA ALA A 32 -2.55 -10.59 7.48
C ALA A 32 -3.59 -9.80 6.68
N SER A 33 -4.85 -9.81 7.14
CA SER A 33 -5.87 -8.92 6.60
C SER A 33 -5.42 -7.48 6.83
N VAL A 34 -4.98 -6.81 5.75
CA VAL A 34 -4.55 -5.42 5.83
C VAL A 34 -5.73 -4.57 6.31
N GLN A 35 -5.68 -4.18 7.58
CA GLN A 35 -6.69 -3.33 8.21
C GLN A 35 -6.47 -1.89 7.75
N PHE A 36 -7.44 -1.35 7.02
CA PHE A 36 -7.47 0.07 6.64
C PHE A 36 -8.29 0.85 7.65
N THR A 37 -7.79 2.01 8.01
CA THR A 37 -8.59 3.01 8.73
C THR A 37 -9.75 3.50 7.86
N GLU A 38 -10.82 4.01 8.46
CA GLU A 38 -11.96 4.57 7.71
C GLU A 38 -11.55 5.66 6.70
N ARG A 39 -10.54 6.48 7.06
CA ARG A 39 -9.98 7.50 6.16
C ARG A 39 -9.26 6.88 4.97
N GLU A 40 -8.44 5.86 5.21
CA GLU A 40 -7.76 5.10 4.14
C GLU A 40 -8.76 4.43 3.19
N LYS A 41 -9.83 3.84 3.73
CA LYS A 41 -10.90 3.23 2.92
C LYS A 41 -11.56 4.25 1.99
N LYS A 42 -11.91 5.44 2.51
CA LYS A 42 -12.48 6.53 1.70
C LYS A 42 -11.53 6.98 0.59
N VAL A 43 -10.24 7.14 0.91
CA VAL A 43 -9.22 7.50 -0.09
C VAL A 43 -9.09 6.41 -1.16
N ILE A 44 -9.05 5.13 -0.78
CA ILE A 44 -9.05 4.01 -1.74
C ILE A 44 -10.27 4.07 -2.66
N GLN A 45 -11.46 4.29 -2.10
CA GLN A 45 -12.70 4.36 -2.86
C GLN A 45 -12.66 5.47 -3.92
N LEU A 46 -12.27 6.69 -3.54
CA LEU A 46 -12.19 7.82 -4.47
C LEU A 46 -11.13 7.61 -5.55
N ILE A 47 -9.99 6.99 -5.20
CA ILE A 47 -8.95 6.63 -6.18
C ILE A 47 -9.45 5.55 -7.14
N SER A 48 -10.15 4.52 -6.65
CA SER A 48 -10.75 3.49 -7.50
C SER A 48 -11.82 4.06 -8.43
N ASN A 49 -12.53 5.11 -8.02
CA ASN A 49 -13.46 5.84 -8.88
C ASN A 49 -12.75 6.68 -9.95
N GLY A 50 -11.42 6.86 -9.85
CA GLY A 50 -10.62 7.64 -10.79
C GLY A 50 -10.50 9.11 -10.43
N GLU A 51 -10.84 9.52 -9.20
CA GLU A 51 -10.69 10.91 -8.80
C GLU A 51 -9.22 11.34 -8.70
N ALA A 52 -8.93 12.54 -9.19
CA ALA A 52 -7.63 13.15 -9.04
C ALA A 52 -7.34 13.42 -7.55
N VAL A 53 -6.09 13.20 -7.13
CA VAL A 53 -5.62 13.40 -5.73
C VAL A 53 -5.97 14.79 -5.18
N ALA A 54 -5.91 15.83 -6.02
CA ALA A 54 -6.29 17.19 -5.65
C ALA A 54 -7.81 17.35 -5.42
N SER A 55 -8.63 16.60 -6.17
CA SER A 55 -10.09 16.54 -5.94
C SER A 55 -10.40 15.83 -4.63
N ILE A 56 -9.74 14.71 -4.36
CA ILE A 56 -9.89 13.93 -3.12
C ILE A 56 -9.60 14.78 -1.88
N GLY A 57 -8.55 15.61 -1.94
CA GLY A 57 -8.24 16.55 -0.85
C GLY A 57 -9.39 17.51 -0.56
N ARG A 58 -10.04 18.03 -1.61
CA ARG A 58 -11.22 18.90 -1.46
C ARG A 58 -12.43 18.12 -0.92
N SER A 59 -12.73 16.94 -1.49
CA SER A 59 -13.87 16.10 -1.07
C SER A 59 -13.78 15.64 0.39
N LEU A 60 -12.57 15.41 0.90
CA LEU A 60 -12.33 14.97 2.27
C LEU A 60 -11.98 16.10 3.24
N ASN A 61 -11.95 17.36 2.79
CA ASN A 61 -11.43 18.51 3.55
C ASN A 61 -10.04 18.24 4.16
N LEU A 62 -9.15 17.66 3.34
CA LEU A 62 -7.77 17.32 3.71
C LEU A 62 -6.79 18.07 2.82
N HIS A 63 -5.72 18.57 3.45
CA HIS A 63 -4.61 19.15 2.70
C HIS A 63 -3.99 18.10 1.76
N ILE A 64 -3.58 18.53 0.56
CA ILE A 64 -3.10 17.63 -0.50
C ILE A 64 -1.91 16.76 -0.06
N LYS A 65 -1.00 17.32 0.77
CA LYS A 65 0.13 16.57 1.36
C LYS A 65 -0.34 15.36 2.18
N THR A 66 -1.46 15.48 2.89
CA THR A 66 -2.03 14.39 3.68
C THR A 66 -2.48 13.25 2.77
N ILE A 67 -3.11 13.55 1.63
CA ILE A 67 -3.52 12.51 0.67
C ILE A 67 -2.30 11.82 0.05
N TYR A 68 -1.23 12.55 -0.26
CA TYR A 68 0.03 11.95 -0.71
C TYR A 68 0.63 11.01 0.34
N GLN A 69 0.62 11.42 1.61
CA GLN A 69 1.11 10.59 2.72
C GLN A 69 0.25 9.34 2.91
N ILE A 70 -1.08 9.48 2.87
CA ILE A 70 -2.02 8.35 2.96
C ILE A 70 -1.75 7.38 1.80
N ARG A 71 -1.60 7.87 0.57
CA ARG A 71 -1.27 7.02 -0.59
C ARG A 71 0.06 6.28 -0.40
N LEU A 72 1.09 6.96 0.11
CA LEU A 72 2.38 6.33 0.41
C LEU A 72 2.22 5.21 1.44
N ASN A 73 1.45 5.46 2.51
CA ASN A 73 1.17 4.48 3.55
C ASN A 73 0.37 3.29 2.98
N LEU A 74 -0.61 3.56 2.12
CA LEU A 74 -1.39 2.53 1.42
C LEU A 74 -0.50 1.65 0.54
N ILE A 75 0.37 2.25 -0.29
CA ILE A 75 1.35 1.53 -1.12
C ILE A 75 2.19 0.57 -0.26
N LYS A 76 2.68 1.05 0.88
CA LYS A 76 3.45 0.23 1.83
C LYS A 76 2.60 -0.90 2.43
N LYS A 77 1.40 -0.59 2.93
CA LYS A 77 0.48 -1.57 3.54
C LYS A 77 0.03 -2.65 2.56
N LEU A 78 -0.14 -2.31 1.29
CA LEU A 78 -0.60 -3.20 0.22
C LEU A 78 0.54 -3.99 -0.44
N GLY A 79 1.79 -3.63 -0.15
CA GLY A 79 2.97 -4.23 -0.77
C GLY A 79 3.11 -3.91 -2.27
N CYS A 80 2.60 -2.76 -2.74
CA CYS A 80 2.79 -2.36 -4.13
C CYS A 80 4.26 -1.95 -4.36
N SER A 81 4.82 -2.25 -5.54
CA SER A 81 6.20 -1.87 -5.86
C SER A 81 6.34 -0.36 -6.06
N GLY A 82 5.24 0.33 -6.34
CA GLY A 82 5.23 1.78 -6.49
C GLY A 82 3.86 2.35 -6.85
N ARG A 83 3.86 3.60 -7.31
CA ARG A 83 2.64 4.33 -7.69
C ARG A 83 1.90 3.65 -8.85
N THR A 84 2.63 3.16 -9.85
CA THR A 84 2.03 2.57 -11.06
C THR A 84 1.23 1.32 -10.71
N ASP A 85 1.84 0.38 -9.98
CA ASP A 85 1.16 -0.83 -9.50
C ASP A 85 -0.11 -0.50 -8.71
N PHE A 86 -0.02 0.47 -7.80
CA PHE A 86 -1.17 0.91 -7.01
C PHE A 86 -2.32 1.46 -7.86
N LEU A 87 -2.01 2.20 -8.93
CA LEU A 87 -3.04 2.70 -9.85
C LEU A 87 -3.62 1.59 -10.72
N ILE A 88 -2.83 0.60 -11.13
CA ILE A 88 -3.30 -0.58 -11.86
C ILE A 88 -4.27 -1.39 -10.99
N SER A 89 -3.92 -1.64 -9.72
CA SER A 89 -4.80 -2.29 -8.75
C SER A 89 -6.11 -1.52 -8.56
N ALA A 90 -6.04 -0.19 -8.55
CA ALA A 90 -7.22 0.65 -8.45
C ALA A 90 -8.11 0.61 -9.67
N ALA A 91 -7.53 0.59 -10.87
CA ALA A 91 -8.25 0.40 -12.11
C ALA A 91 -8.89 -0.99 -12.18
N ALA A 92 -8.20 -2.05 -11.74
CA ALA A 92 -8.74 -3.40 -11.70
C ALA A 92 -9.97 -3.51 -10.78
N LYS A 93 -9.94 -2.86 -9.61
CA LYS A 93 -11.09 -2.80 -8.69
C LYS A 93 -12.28 -2.03 -9.30
N ARG A 94 -12.03 -1.04 -10.16
CA ARG A 94 -13.10 -0.31 -10.86
C ARG A 94 -13.89 -1.23 -11.79
N SER A 95 -13.20 -2.12 -12.51
CA SER A 95 -13.84 -3.09 -13.41
C SER A 95 -14.49 -4.26 -12.67
N ASN A 96 -14.04 -4.59 -11.44
CA ASN A 96 -14.64 -5.61 -10.59
C ASN A 96 -14.77 -5.11 -9.13
N PRO A 97 -15.94 -4.59 -8.72
CA PRO A 97 -16.13 -4.01 -7.38
C PRO A 97 -16.03 -5.04 -6.24
N GLY A 98 -16.17 -6.34 -6.53
CA GLY A 98 -15.97 -7.44 -5.59
C GLY A 98 -14.50 -7.87 -5.44
N ALA A 99 -13.60 -7.37 -6.30
CA ALA A 99 -12.19 -7.72 -6.21
C ALA A 99 -11.52 -7.08 -4.98
N ARG A 100 -10.72 -7.88 -4.28
CA ARG A 100 -9.91 -7.40 -3.16
C ARG A 100 -8.89 -6.40 -3.68
N PHE A 101 -8.79 -5.23 -3.06
CA PHE A 101 -7.81 -4.22 -3.42
C PHE A 101 -6.43 -4.68 -2.94
N THR A 102 -5.68 -5.35 -3.81
CA THR A 102 -4.32 -5.84 -3.52
C THR A 102 -3.36 -5.44 -4.66
N CYS A 103 -2.11 -5.17 -4.30
CA CYS A 103 -1.02 -4.98 -5.26
C CYS A 103 -0.09 -6.19 -5.34
N ASN A 104 -0.24 -7.15 -4.42
CA ASN A 104 0.58 -8.34 -4.39
C ASN A 104 -0.10 -9.44 -5.21
N PRO A 105 0.49 -9.89 -6.34
CA PRO A 105 -0.07 -10.97 -7.14
C PRO A 105 -0.08 -12.31 -6.40
N ALA A 106 0.72 -12.49 -5.33
CA ALA A 106 0.74 -13.70 -4.50
C ALA A 106 -0.40 -13.78 -3.46
N LEU A 107 -1.29 -12.78 -3.40
CA LEU A 107 -2.49 -12.76 -2.55
C LEU A 107 -3.78 -12.89 -3.38
N LYS A 108 -3.66 -13.32 -4.64
CA LYS A 108 -4.78 -13.69 -5.51
C LYS A 108 -5.25 -15.09 -5.10
N PRO A 109 -6.56 -15.34 -4.94
CA PRO A 109 -7.07 -16.69 -4.69
C PRO A 109 -6.73 -17.63 -5.86
#